data_AF-A0AA49Q8I7-F1
#
_entry.id   AF-A0AA49Q8I7-F1
#
_cell.length_a   1.000
_cell.length_b   1.000
_cell.length_c   1.000
_cell.angle_alpha   90.00
_cell.angle_beta   90.00
_cell.angle_gamma   90.00
#
_symmetry.space_group_name_H-M   'P 1'
#
loop_
_entity.id
_entity.type
_entity.pdbx_description
1 polymer ?
#
loop_
_entity_poly.entity_id
_entity_poly.type
_entity_poly.pdbx_seq_one_letter_code
_entity_poly.pdbx_strand_id
1 'polypeptide(L)' 'MAFTPEAQAIWDKVPEETRAKLLDSGFCTRCLATRHFDLTEAELRNKELALIGKCGTCGARVVRLVQLN' A
#
# COMPACT_ATOMS: atom_id res chain seq x y z
N MET A 1 -3.44 -3.74 11.75
CA MET A 1 -3.34 -2.71 10.69
C MET A 1 -3.93 -1.42 11.24
N ALA A 2 -3.25 -0.29 11.04
CA ALA A 2 -3.72 1.02 11.52
C ALA A 2 -4.16 1.87 10.32
N PHE A 3 -5.44 1.82 10.00
CA PHE A 3 -6.02 2.55 8.88
C PHE A 3 -6.87 3.69 9.43
N THR A 4 -6.79 4.87 8.79
CA THR A 4 -7.81 5.90 9.03
C THR A 4 -9.18 5.38 8.58
N PRO A 5 -10.30 5.74 9.23
CA PRO A 5 -11.63 5.26 8.85
C PRO A 5 -11.94 5.45 7.35
N GLU A 6 -11.54 6.57 6.77
CA GLU A 6 -11.76 6.88 5.36
C GLU A 6 -10.93 5.99 4.44
N ALA A 7 -9.65 5.79 4.76
CA ALA A 7 -8.77 4.89 4.03
C ALA A 7 -9.27 3.44 4.09
N GLN A 8 -9.79 2.99 5.24
CA GLN A 8 -10.41 1.68 5.39
C GLN A 8 -11.63 1.54 4.47
N ALA A 9 -12.55 2.52 4.49
CA ALA A 9 -13.74 2.50 3.66
C ALA A 9 -13.43 2.49 2.15
N ILE A 10 -12.35 3.14 1.72
CA ILE A 10 -11.87 3.08 0.33
C ILE A 10 -11.23 1.73 0.03
N TRP A 11 -10.31 1.28 0.89
CA TRP A 11 -9.61 0.01 0.73
C TRP A 11 -10.60 -1.15 0.62
N ASP A 12 -11.66 -1.12 1.44
CA ASP A 12 -12.70 -2.15 1.45
C ASP A 12 -13.53 -2.24 0.17
N LYS A 13 -13.55 -1.18 -0.65
CA LYS A 13 -14.19 -1.16 -1.97
C LYS A 13 -13.27 -1.69 -3.08
N VAL A 14 -11.97 -1.75 -2.85
CA VAL A 14 -11.02 -2.28 -3.83
C VAL A 14 -11.21 -3.80 -3.92
N PRO A 15 -11.40 -4.39 -5.11
CA PRO A 15 -11.50 -5.85 -5.27
C PRO A 15 -10.24 -6.56 -4.77
N GLU A 16 -10.40 -7.76 -4.20
CA GLU A 16 -9.28 -8.52 -3.63
C GLU A 16 -8.13 -8.74 -4.62
N GLU A 17 -8.45 -9.09 -5.87
CA GLU A 17 -7.45 -9.25 -6.94
C GLU A 17 -6.66 -7.95 -7.16
N THR A 18 -7.35 -6.80 -7.12
CA THR A 18 -6.71 -5.48 -7.25
C THR A 18 -5.85 -5.17 -6.03
N ARG A 19 -6.29 -5.51 -4.81
CA ARG A 19 -5.48 -5.37 -3.59
C ARG A 19 -4.20 -6.19 -3.69
N ALA A 20 -4.29 -7.46 -4.08
CA ALA A 20 -3.13 -8.33 -4.24
C ALA A 20 -2.12 -7.73 -5.24
N LYS A 21 -2.58 -7.31 -6.41
CA LYS A 21 -1.72 -6.63 -7.42
C LYS A 21 -1.06 -5.35 -6.88
N LEU A 22 -1.78 -4.56 -6.08
CA LEU A 22 -1.22 -3.36 -5.47
C LEU A 22 -0.11 -3.70 -4.47
N LEU A 23 -0.28 -4.75 -3.67
CA LEU A 23 0.69 -5.21 -2.68
C LEU A 23 1.90 -5.92 -3.30
N ASP A 24 1.72 -6.64 -4.39
CA ASP A 24 2.81 -7.33 -5.10
C ASP A 24 3.69 -6.41 -5.95
N SER A 25 3.22 -5.19 -6.24
CA SER A 25 3.89 -4.27 -7.14
C SER A 25 4.60 -3.10 -6.42
N GLY A 26 4.93 -3.23 -5.13
CA GLY A 26 5.63 -2.19 -4.37
C GLY A 26 7.11 -2.06 -4.75
N PHE A 27 7.54 -0.90 -5.24
CA PHE A 27 8.96 -0.66 -5.51
C PHE A 27 9.72 -0.37 -4.21
N CYS A 28 10.70 -1.21 -3.88
CA CYS A 28 11.56 -1.00 -2.71
C CYS A 28 12.86 -0.31 -3.14
N THR A 29 13.09 0.90 -2.63
CA THR A 29 14.30 1.69 -2.92
C THR A 29 15.58 1.07 -2.36
N ARG A 30 15.50 0.19 -1.35
CA ARG A 30 16.67 -0.56 -0.85
C ARG A 30 17.01 -1.78 -1.68
N CYS A 31 15.99 -2.50 -2.17
CA CYS A 31 16.20 -3.67 -3.04
C CYS A 31 16.40 -3.29 -4.50
N LEU A 32 16.08 -2.05 -4.87
CA LEU A 32 16.05 -1.54 -6.25
C LEU A 32 15.18 -2.40 -7.17
N ALA A 33 14.10 -2.95 -6.63
CA ALA A 33 13.23 -3.86 -7.35
C ALA A 33 11.81 -3.86 -6.78
N THR A 34 10.87 -4.28 -7.61
CA THR A 34 9.48 -4.54 -7.23
C THR A 34 9.42 -5.76 -6.32
N ARG A 35 8.73 -5.63 -5.20
CA ARG A 35 8.54 -6.68 -4.20
C ARG A 35 7.11 -6.64 -3.67
N HIS A 36 6.68 -7.79 -3.16
CA HIS A 36 5.59 -7.83 -2.22
C HIS A 36 5.94 -6.94 -1.01
N PHE A 37 4.98 -6.13 -0.56
CA PHE A 37 5.12 -5.40 0.69
C PHE A 37 3.96 -5.70 1.62
N ASP A 38 4.31 -5.94 2.88
CA ASP A 38 3.38 -6.22 3.95
C ASP A 38 2.72 -4.92 4.38
N LEU A 39 1.44 -4.76 4.04
CA LEU A 39 0.67 -3.56 4.37
C LEU A 39 0.43 -3.48 5.88
N THR A 40 0.82 -2.37 6.51
CA THR A 40 0.69 -2.17 7.97
C THR A 40 -0.27 -1.03 8.31
N GLU A 41 -0.27 0.02 7.48
CA GLU A 41 -0.98 1.28 7.70
C GLU A 41 -1.59 1.77 6.38
N ALA A 42 -2.68 2.53 6.47
CA ALA A 42 -3.20 3.27 5.33
C ALA A 42 -3.89 4.57 5.75
N GLU A 43 -3.71 5.62 4.95
CA GLU A 43 -4.29 6.92 5.21
C GLU A 43 -4.61 7.67 3.90
N LEU A 44 -5.56 8.60 3.96
CA LEU A 44 -5.79 9.52 2.85
C LEU A 44 -4.80 10.69 2.92
N ARG A 45 -4.08 10.93 1.82
CA ARG A 45 -3.23 12.11 1.63
C ARG A 45 -3.59 12.79 0.33
N ASN A 46 -4.04 14.05 0.37
CA ASN A 46 -4.30 14.85 -0.83
C ASN A 46 -5.17 14.16 -1.90
N LYS A 47 -6.22 13.43 -1.48
CA LYS A 47 -7.12 12.61 -2.34
C LYS A 47 -6.50 11.34 -2.92
N GLU A 48 -5.34 10.93 -2.44
CA GLU A 48 -4.74 9.65 -2.75
C GLU A 48 -4.80 8.72 -1.53
N LEU A 49 -4.95 7.43 -1.77
CA LEU A 49 -4.82 6.40 -0.75
C LEU A 49 -3.33 6.08 -0.59
N ALA A 50 -2.74 6.46 0.54
CA ALA A 50 -1.38 6.08 0.88
C ALA A 50 -1.39 4.71 1.58
N LEU A 51 -0.86 3.69 0.91
CA LEU A 51 -0.63 2.35 1.44
C LEU A 51 0.79 2.27 1.99
N ILE A 52 0.93 2.00 3.28
CA ILE A 52 2.19 2.07 4.00
C ILE A 52 2.49 0.70 4.58
N GLY A 53 3.69 0.21 4.33
CA GLY A 53 4.10 -1.11 4.80
C GLY A 53 5.59 -1.32 4.80
N LYS A 54 5.98 -2.60 4.80
CA LYS A 54 7.37 -3.04 4.79
C LYS A 54 7.64 -3.93 3.59
N CYS A 55 8.81 -3.77 2.97
CA CYS A 55 9.28 -4.68 1.95
C CYS A 55 9.38 -6.10 2.53
N GLY A 56 8.70 -7.07 1.94
CA GLY A 56 8.73 -8.47 2.41
C GLY A 56 10.10 -9.15 2.28
N THR A 57 11.06 -8.52 1.57
CA THR A 57 12.44 -9.04 1.46
C THR A 57 13.39 -8.43 2.48
N CYS A 58 13.42 -7.09 2.62
CA CYS A 58 14.45 -6.39 3.42
C CYS A 58 13.89 -5.62 4.62
N GLY A 59 12.57 -5.65 4.83
CA GLY A 59 11.90 -4.98 5.95
C GLY A 59 11.87 -3.45 5.89
N ALA A 60 12.46 -2.83 4.85
CA ALA A 60 12.46 -1.38 4.69
C ALA A 60 11.05 -0.83 4.47
N ARG A 61 10.81 0.40 4.95
CA ARG A 61 9.52 1.08 4.75
C ARG A 61 9.25 1.29 3.26
N VAL A 62 8.05 0.94 2.83
CA VAL A 62 7.53 1.15 1.46
C VAL A 62 6.23 1.93 1.58
N VAL A 63 6.06 2.94 0.71
CA VAL A 63 4.82 3.71 0.60
C VAL A 63 4.39 3.67 -0.86
N ARG A 64 3.14 3.30 -1.10
CA ARG A 64 2.50 3.32 -2.42
C ARG A 64 1.33 4.28 -2.38
N LEU A 65 1.28 5.21 -3.32
CA LEU A 65 0.15 6.10 -3.52
C LEU A 65 -0.78 5.50 -4.58
N VAL A 66 -2.07 5.45 -4.27
CA VAL A 66 -3.12 5.02 -5.20
C VAL A 66 -4.03 6.20 -5.45
N GLN A 67 -4.05 6.66 -6.69
CA GLN A 67 -4.95 7.73 -7.11
C GLN A 67 -6.39 7.22 -7.10
N LEU A 68 -7.29 7.99 -6.49
CA LEU A 68 -8.71 7.71 -6.43
C LEU A 68 -9.40 8.55 -7.52
N ASN A 69 -9.82 7.88 -8.59
CA ASN A 69 -10.53 8.48 -9.72
C ASN A 69 -12.02 8.14 -9.66
#